data_AF-A0A6M3KCA7-F1
#
_entry.id   AF-A0A6M3KCA7-F1
#
_cell.length_a   1.000
_cell.length_b   1.000
_cell.length_c   1.000
_cell.angle_alpha   90.00
_cell.angle_beta   90.00
_cell.angle_gamma   90.00
#
_symmetry.space_group_name_H-M   'P 1'
#
loop_
_entity.id
_entity.type
_entity.pdbx_description
1 polymer ?
#
loop_
_entity_poly.entity_id
_entity_poly.type
_entity_poly.pdbx_seq_one_letter_code
_entity_poly.pdbx_strand_id
1 'polypeptide(L)'
;MAGSSEIRAGGAYVEISARDTALKGGLARAKTSVAAFARGAGAMFLTAAKAATALGVAAAGISAIAVRSYARYGDSVAKMARRTGLSAQAVSGLAHAAELSGTSISGLENGLRRMQRAIGEASWSKTAALPIKELGLEVKSLSRMRPEKQLEAIADRLRTIKDPGKQATIAMQLFGRAGTELLPLLQQGSEGMRAMKAEASWLGLTLSDEAAAGAEKFTDAMTRLKGAFKGLLNAYGEWLVPIL
;
A
#
# COMPACT_ATOMS: atom_id res chain seq x y z
N MET A 1 -0.25 68.65 -32.14
CA MET A 1 -1.45 67.78 -32.17
C MET A 1 -1.04 66.45 -32.77
N ALA A 2 -1.44 65.36 -32.11
CA ALA A 2 -0.95 64.00 -32.29
C ALA A 2 -1.41 63.32 -33.60
N GLY A 3 -0.71 62.26 -34.00
CA GLY A 3 -1.14 61.35 -35.05
C GLY A 3 -0.16 60.20 -35.27
N SER A 4 0.02 59.33 -34.27
CA SER A 4 0.73 58.06 -34.40
C SER A 4 -0.01 57.14 -35.37
N SER A 5 0.56 56.87 -36.55
CA SER A 5 0.07 55.82 -37.44
C SER A 5 0.51 54.46 -36.91
N GLU A 6 -0.45 53.75 -36.33
CA GLU A 6 -0.30 52.42 -35.78
C GLU A 6 0.20 51.42 -36.84
N ILE A 7 1.35 50.80 -36.57
CA ILE A 7 1.78 49.59 -37.26
C ILE A 7 0.89 48.44 -36.75
N ARG A 8 -0.07 48.00 -37.57
CA ARG A 8 -0.81 46.75 -37.35
C ARG A 8 0.17 45.57 -37.42
N ALA A 9 0.65 45.11 -36.27
CA ALA A 9 1.29 43.81 -36.14
C ALA A 9 0.24 42.72 -36.45
N GLY A 10 0.38 42.09 -37.62
CA GLY A 10 -0.39 40.89 -37.95
C GLY A 10 -0.14 39.81 -36.91
N GLY A 11 -1.22 39.21 -36.40
CA GLY A 11 -1.13 38.17 -35.37
C GLY A 11 -0.22 37.03 -35.81
N ALA A 12 0.82 36.75 -35.01
CA ALA A 12 1.62 35.54 -35.17
C ALA A 12 0.83 34.37 -34.58
N TYR A 13 0.37 33.45 -35.41
CA TYR A 13 -0.12 32.14 -34.98
C TYR A 13 1.05 31.16 -35.06
N VAL A 14 1.38 30.54 -33.93
CA VAL A 14 2.27 29.37 -33.88
C VAL A 14 1.44 28.15 -34.20
N GLU A 15 1.55 27.66 -35.43
CA GLU A 15 0.98 26.37 -35.79
C GLU A 15 1.87 25.28 -35.18
N ILE A 16 1.45 24.73 -34.03
CA ILE A 16 2.10 23.55 -33.43
C ILE A 16 1.73 22.35 -34.30
N SER A 17 2.44 22.16 -35.41
CA SER A 17 2.33 20.95 -36.20
C SER A 17 2.91 19.78 -35.37
N ALA A 18 2.03 19.00 -34.74
CA ALA A 18 2.37 17.74 -34.07
C ALA A 18 2.78 16.66 -35.10
N ARG A 19 3.88 16.90 -35.82
CA ARG A 19 4.61 15.84 -36.53
C ARG A 19 5.58 15.21 -35.56
N ASP A 20 5.05 14.43 -34.63
CA ASP A 20 5.90 13.45 -33.97
C ASP A 20 5.12 12.17 -33.67
N THR A 21 5.59 11.08 -34.26
CA THR A 21 5.08 9.71 -34.06
C THR A 21 5.14 9.31 -32.59
N ALA A 22 6.04 9.91 -31.82
CA ALA A 22 6.13 9.77 -30.36
C ALA A 22 4.92 10.35 -29.63
N LEU A 23 4.42 11.52 -30.05
CA LEU A 23 3.25 12.19 -29.46
C LEU A 23 1.96 11.44 -29.79
N LYS A 24 1.78 11.04 -31.05
CA LYS A 24 0.64 10.21 -31.47
C LYS A 24 0.67 8.84 -30.79
N GLY A 25 1.85 8.23 -30.66
CA GLY A 25 2.06 6.98 -29.93
C GLY A 25 1.77 7.10 -28.44
N GLY A 26 2.22 8.18 -27.80
CA GLY A 26 1.93 8.50 -26.40
C GLY A 26 0.44 8.72 -26.16
N LEU A 27 -0.22 9.47 -27.04
CA LEU A 27 -1.65 9.75 -26.96
C LEU A 27 -2.50 8.50 -27.23
N ALA A 28 -2.09 7.64 -28.16
CA ALA A 28 -2.74 6.36 -28.41
C ALA A 28 -2.61 5.42 -27.20
N ARG A 29 -1.43 5.34 -26.57
CA ARG A 29 -1.22 4.56 -25.34
C ARG A 29 -2.01 5.13 -24.17
N ALA A 30 -2.09 6.46 -24.04
CA ALA A 30 -2.92 7.13 -23.05
C ALA A 30 -4.41 6.83 -23.27
N LYS A 31 -4.90 6.90 -24.51
CA LYS A 31 -6.29 6.53 -24.87
C LYS A 31 -6.61 5.07 -24.55
N THR A 32 -5.70 4.14 -24.85
CA THR A 32 -5.88 2.72 -24.50
C THR A 32 -5.87 2.51 -23.00
N SER A 33 -5.00 3.20 -22.27
CA SER A 33 -4.91 3.14 -20.80
C SER A 33 -6.15 3.74 -20.13
N VAL A 34 -6.68 4.85 -20.65
CA VAL A 34 -7.94 5.47 -20.20
C VAL A 34 -9.13 4.59 -20.54
N ALA A 35 -9.16 3.95 -21.71
CA ALA A 35 -10.22 3.00 -22.08
C ALA A 35 -10.16 1.69 -21.26
N ALA A 36 -8.96 1.24 -20.87
CA ALA A 36 -8.78 0.12 -19.95
C ALA A 36 -9.20 0.50 -18.53
N PHE A 37 -8.88 1.73 -18.09
CA PHE A 37 -9.35 2.29 -16.82
C PHE A 37 -10.88 2.42 -16.80
N ALA A 38 -11.50 2.95 -17.85
CA ALA A 38 -12.96 3.08 -17.96
C ALA A 38 -13.65 1.71 -17.99
N ARG A 39 -13.05 0.70 -18.65
CA ARG A 39 -13.57 -0.68 -18.62
C ARG A 39 -13.37 -1.37 -17.28
N GLY A 40 -12.23 -1.19 -16.61
CA GLY A 40 -11.96 -1.79 -15.30
C GLY A 40 -12.77 -1.16 -14.17
N ALA A 41 -12.83 0.18 -14.14
CA ALA A 41 -13.69 0.93 -13.23
C ALA A 41 -15.17 0.68 -13.56
N GLY A 42 -15.54 0.61 -14.83
CA GLY A 42 -16.90 0.28 -15.28
C GLY A 42 -17.31 -1.15 -14.88
N ALA A 43 -16.41 -2.13 -14.99
CA ALA A 43 -16.69 -3.51 -14.57
C ALA A 43 -16.85 -3.62 -13.06
N MET A 44 -15.98 -2.99 -12.25
CA MET A 44 -16.13 -2.92 -10.79
C MET A 44 -17.39 -2.15 -10.37
N PHE A 45 -17.72 -1.07 -11.08
CA PHE A 45 -18.93 -0.30 -10.84
C PHE A 45 -20.17 -1.12 -11.19
N LEU A 46 -20.16 -1.91 -12.27
CA LEU A 46 -21.26 -2.78 -12.65
C LEU A 46 -21.45 -3.95 -11.67
N THR A 47 -20.38 -4.54 -11.14
CA THR A 47 -20.52 -5.56 -10.08
C THR A 47 -20.99 -4.96 -8.77
N ALA A 48 -20.47 -3.80 -8.36
CA ALA A 48 -20.93 -3.09 -7.17
C ALA A 48 -22.38 -2.60 -7.31
N ALA A 49 -22.76 -2.07 -8.48
CA ALA A 49 -24.13 -1.66 -8.78
C ALA A 49 -25.08 -2.86 -8.80
N LYS A 50 -24.69 -4.00 -9.38
CA LYS A 50 -25.48 -5.24 -9.34
C LYS A 50 -25.69 -5.75 -7.91
N ALA A 51 -24.64 -5.74 -7.09
CA ALA A 51 -24.73 -6.11 -5.68
C ALA A 51 -25.62 -5.14 -4.88
N ALA A 52 -25.51 -3.83 -5.14
CA ALA A 52 -26.34 -2.81 -4.51
C ALA A 52 -27.81 -2.89 -4.94
N THR A 53 -28.10 -3.16 -6.22
CA THR A 53 -29.48 -3.39 -6.69
C THR A 53 -30.11 -4.65 -6.11
N ALA A 54 -29.32 -5.70 -5.88
CA ALA A 54 -29.79 -6.92 -5.19
C ALA A 54 -30.15 -6.67 -3.72
N LEU A 55 -29.58 -5.61 -3.12
CA LEU A 55 -29.86 -5.16 -1.76
C LEU A 55 -30.86 -3.99 -1.70
N GLY A 56 -31.45 -3.58 -2.82
CA GLY A 56 -32.42 -2.47 -2.89
C GLY A 56 -31.81 -1.07 -2.70
N VAL A 57 -30.48 -0.95 -2.72
CA VAL A 57 -29.76 0.32 -2.56
C VAL A 57 -29.46 0.90 -3.94
N ALA A 58 -29.94 2.12 -4.22
CA ALA A 58 -29.54 2.85 -5.41
C ALA A 58 -28.04 3.20 -5.32
N ALA A 59 -27.21 2.61 -6.18
CA ALA A 59 -25.77 2.87 -6.24
C ALA A 59 -25.49 4.26 -6.82
N ALA A 60 -25.73 5.30 -6.02
CA ALA A 60 -25.29 6.65 -6.32
C ALA A 60 -23.75 6.72 -6.16
N GLY A 61 -23.04 6.64 -7.29
CA GLY A 61 -21.69 7.18 -7.49
C GLY A 61 -20.60 6.79 -6.48
N ILE A 62 -19.93 5.65 -6.70
CA ILE A 62 -18.59 5.46 -6.12
C ILE A 62 -17.66 6.48 -6.78
N SER A 63 -17.25 7.50 -6.02
CA SER A 63 -16.37 8.56 -6.52
C SER A 63 -15.01 7.98 -6.95
N ALA A 64 -14.36 8.62 -7.94
CA ALA A 64 -12.99 8.26 -8.33
C ALA A 64 -12.00 8.28 -7.16
N ILE A 65 -12.30 9.05 -6.11
CA ILE A 65 -11.56 9.10 -4.84
C ILE A 65 -11.70 7.78 -4.08
N ALA A 66 -12.91 7.26 -3.92
CA ALA A 66 -13.16 5.99 -3.23
C ALA A 66 -12.49 4.80 -3.94
N VAL A 67 -12.61 4.72 -5.27
CA VAL A 67 -11.92 3.67 -6.08
C VAL A 67 -10.41 3.77 -5.91
N ARG A 68 -9.85 4.98 -5.96
CA ARG A 68 -8.40 5.19 -5.78
C ARG A 68 -7.94 4.83 -4.38
N SER A 69 -8.74 5.13 -3.35
CA SER A 69 -8.43 4.78 -1.96
C SER A 69 -8.40 3.25 -1.78
N TYR A 70 -9.46 2.57 -2.21
CA TYR A 70 -9.53 1.11 -2.21
C TYR A 70 -8.37 0.47 -2.98
N ALA A 71 -8.09 0.96 -4.19
CA ALA A 71 -7.01 0.41 -5.01
C ALA A 71 -5.63 0.58 -4.37
N ARG A 72 -5.37 1.70 -3.69
CA ARG A 72 -4.12 1.92 -2.94
C ARG A 72 -4.01 1.01 -1.73
N TYR A 73 -5.09 0.86 -0.97
CA TYR A 73 -5.12 -0.06 0.17
C TYR A 73 -4.86 -1.50 -0.28
N GLY A 74 -5.59 -1.96 -1.31
CA GLY A 74 -5.40 -3.29 -1.87
C GLY A 74 -4.00 -3.51 -2.48
N ASP A 75 -3.41 -2.48 -3.11
CA ASP A 75 -2.02 -2.52 -3.58
C ASP A 75 -1.01 -2.71 -2.42
N SER A 76 -1.17 -1.95 -1.33
CA SER A 76 -0.34 -2.11 -0.13
C SER A 76 -0.50 -3.50 0.50
N VAL A 77 -1.73 -4.00 0.59
CA VAL A 77 -2.03 -5.35 1.10
C VAL A 77 -1.38 -6.43 0.24
N ALA A 78 -1.53 -6.38 -1.09
CA ALA A 78 -0.95 -7.35 -2.01
C ALA A 78 0.59 -7.36 -1.96
N LYS A 79 1.21 -6.18 -1.95
CA LYS A 79 2.67 -6.04 -1.86
C LYS A 79 3.19 -6.56 -0.52
N MET A 80 2.52 -6.22 0.58
CA MET A 80 2.89 -6.68 1.91
C MET A 80 2.72 -8.20 2.05
N ALA A 81 1.63 -8.76 1.53
CA ALA A 81 1.38 -10.21 1.51
C ALA A 81 2.56 -10.95 0.87
N ARG A 82 3.00 -10.52 -0.32
CA ARG A 82 4.17 -11.11 -0.99
C ARG A 82 5.48 -10.93 -0.23
N ARG A 83 5.69 -9.77 0.41
CA ARG A 83 6.95 -9.46 1.12
C ARG A 83 7.07 -10.15 2.48
N THR A 84 5.94 -10.47 3.10
CA THR A 84 5.88 -11.09 4.44
C THR A 84 5.53 -12.57 4.39
N GLY A 85 5.04 -13.08 3.25
CA GLY A 85 4.57 -14.46 3.10
C GLY A 85 3.18 -14.70 3.73
N LEU A 86 2.48 -13.63 4.06
CA LEU A 86 1.12 -13.64 4.62
C LEU A 86 0.07 -13.65 3.50
N SER A 87 -1.12 -14.18 3.79
CA SER A 87 -2.29 -14.00 2.89
C SER A 87 -2.80 -12.56 2.91
N ALA A 88 -3.47 -12.10 1.85
CA ALA A 88 -4.09 -10.77 1.81
C ALA A 88 -5.11 -10.57 2.95
N GLN A 89 -5.85 -11.61 3.30
CA GLN A 89 -6.80 -11.62 4.41
C GLN A 89 -6.08 -11.41 5.75
N ALA A 90 -4.96 -12.11 5.96
CA ALA A 90 -4.16 -11.95 7.17
C ALA A 90 -3.54 -10.56 7.26
N VAL A 91 -3.02 -10.03 6.14
CA VAL A 91 -2.44 -8.68 6.08
C VAL A 91 -3.49 -7.62 6.34
N SER A 92 -4.64 -7.68 5.67
CA SER A 92 -5.71 -6.69 5.84
C SER A 92 -6.29 -6.71 7.26
N GLY A 93 -6.46 -7.90 7.85
CA GLY A 93 -6.86 -8.02 9.25
C GLY A 93 -5.83 -7.46 10.24
N LEU A 94 -4.52 -7.73 10.01
CA LEU A 94 -3.46 -7.16 10.84
C LEU A 94 -3.29 -5.66 10.62
N ALA A 95 -3.58 -5.14 9.42
CA ALA A 95 -3.56 -3.71 9.13
C ALA A 95 -4.60 -2.98 9.95
N HIS A 96 -5.81 -3.53 10.09
CA HIS A 96 -6.83 -2.98 10.98
C HIS A 96 -6.38 -2.98 12.45
N ALA A 97 -5.78 -4.08 12.90
CA ALA A 97 -5.24 -4.16 14.25
C ALA A 97 -4.12 -3.14 14.50
N ALA A 98 -3.26 -2.90 13.51
CA ALA A 98 -2.22 -1.88 13.56
C ALA A 98 -2.82 -0.47 13.63
N GLU A 99 -3.83 -0.16 12.80
CA GLU A 99 -4.51 1.14 12.80
C GLU A 99 -5.16 1.46 14.15
N LEU A 100 -5.87 0.51 14.73
CA LEU A 100 -6.45 0.64 16.09
C LEU A 100 -5.38 0.86 17.16
N SER A 101 -4.17 0.34 16.91
CA SER A 101 -3.02 0.47 17.81
C SER A 101 -2.13 1.68 17.50
N GLY A 102 -2.57 2.58 16.60
CA GLY A 102 -1.84 3.80 16.24
C GLY A 102 -0.66 3.61 15.29
N THR A 103 -0.54 2.45 14.64
CA THR A 103 0.51 2.14 13.66
C THR A 103 -0.06 2.04 12.24
N SER A 104 0.71 2.49 11.24
CA SER A 104 0.33 2.34 9.84
C SER A 104 0.62 0.92 9.30
N ILE A 105 -0.06 0.52 8.22
CA ILE A 105 0.26 -0.73 7.49
C ILE A 105 1.75 -0.81 7.09
N SER A 106 2.36 0.33 6.74
CA SER A 106 3.79 0.42 6.41
C SER A 106 4.69 0.19 7.63
N GLY A 107 4.29 0.70 8.80
CA GLY A 107 4.97 0.46 10.07
C GLY A 107 4.92 -1.03 10.45
N LEU A 108 3.74 -1.64 10.31
CA LEU A 108 3.54 -3.08 10.50
C LEU A 108 4.39 -3.91 9.52
N GLU A 109 4.40 -3.57 8.23
CA GLU A 109 5.24 -4.24 7.23
C GLU A 109 6.72 -4.19 7.60
N ASN A 110 7.21 -3.00 7.99
CA ASN A 110 8.60 -2.82 8.39
C ASN A 110 8.94 -3.64 9.64
N GLY A 111 8.05 -3.65 10.63
CA GLY A 111 8.21 -4.48 11.84
C GLY A 111 8.25 -5.97 11.51
N LEU A 112 7.31 -6.47 10.71
CA LEU A 112 7.26 -7.88 10.31
C LEU A 112 8.49 -8.29 9.50
N ARG A 113 8.93 -7.46 8.55
CA ARG A 113 10.17 -7.73 7.80
C ARG A 113 11.39 -7.79 8.72
N ARG A 114 11.46 -6.92 9.74
CA ARG A 114 12.56 -6.93 10.70
C ARG A 114 12.50 -8.14 11.62
N MET A 115 11.31 -8.55 12.04
CA MET A 115 11.06 -9.77 12.80
C MET A 115 11.53 -11.00 12.02
N GLN A 116 11.13 -11.14 10.76
CA GLN A 116 11.57 -12.25 9.90
C GLN A 116 13.10 -12.31 9.80
N ARG A 117 13.73 -11.15 9.61
CA ARG A 117 15.19 -11.06 9.57
C ARG A 117 15.84 -11.45 10.91
N ALA A 118 15.31 -10.96 12.04
CA ALA A 118 15.81 -11.28 13.36
C ALA A 118 15.72 -12.79 13.67
N ILE A 119 14.61 -13.44 13.31
CA ILE A 119 14.42 -14.89 13.45
C ILE A 119 15.42 -15.66 12.56
N GLY A 120 15.64 -15.19 11.33
CA GLY A 120 16.63 -15.76 10.42
C GLY A 120 18.07 -15.65 10.95
N GLU A 121 18.46 -14.46 11.42
CA GLU A 121 19.78 -14.19 12.02
C GLU A 121 20.00 -15.02 13.30
N ALA A 122 18.97 -15.17 14.13
CA ALA A 122 19.02 -15.97 15.34
C ALA A 122 19.31 -17.46 15.11
N SER A 123 19.13 -17.96 13.88
CA SER A 123 19.40 -19.37 13.54
C SER A 123 20.90 -19.69 13.53
N TRP A 124 21.76 -18.69 13.32
CA TRP A 124 23.22 -18.88 13.23
C TRP A 124 24.01 -17.95 14.17
N SER A 125 23.41 -16.87 14.69
CA SER A 125 24.04 -15.96 15.65
C SER A 125 23.47 -16.12 17.05
N LYS A 126 24.34 -16.48 18.01
CA LYS A 126 23.97 -16.58 19.44
C LYS A 126 23.49 -15.24 20.00
N THR A 127 24.09 -14.13 19.56
CA THR A 127 23.73 -12.77 19.98
C THR A 127 22.36 -12.37 19.44
N ALA A 128 22.08 -12.67 18.16
CA ALA A 128 20.77 -12.39 17.56
C ALA A 128 19.64 -13.25 18.17
N ALA A 129 19.98 -14.42 18.74
CA ALA A 129 19.03 -15.28 19.42
C ALA A 129 18.65 -14.81 20.83
N LEU A 130 19.41 -13.89 21.45
CA LEU A 130 19.16 -13.42 22.83
C LEU A 130 17.74 -12.89 23.06
N PRO A 131 17.19 -11.95 22.27
CA PRO A 131 15.83 -11.44 22.49
C PRO A 131 14.76 -12.54 22.42
N ILE A 132 14.92 -13.52 21.53
CA ILE A 132 13.99 -14.65 21.40
C ILE A 132 14.09 -15.58 22.63
N LYS A 133 15.31 -15.81 23.13
CA LYS A 133 15.56 -16.59 24.34
C LYS A 133 15.05 -15.89 25.60
N GLU A 134 15.18 -14.57 25.68
CA GLU A 134 14.63 -13.78 26.80
C GLU A 134 13.10 -13.86 26.87
N LEU A 135 12.43 -14.04 25.73
CA LEU A 135 11.00 -14.33 25.66
C LEU A 135 10.65 -15.79 26.03
N GLY A 136 11.65 -16.63 26.30
CA GLY A 136 11.47 -18.05 26.58
C GLY A 136 11.00 -18.85 25.36
N LEU A 137 11.31 -18.38 24.15
CA LEU A 137 11.00 -19.05 22.89
C LEU A 137 12.24 -19.77 22.32
N GLU A 138 12.01 -20.88 21.65
CA GLU A 138 13.06 -21.58 20.91
C GLU A 138 13.10 -21.10 19.46
N VAL A 139 14.27 -20.62 19.01
CA VAL A 139 14.47 -20.11 17.64
C VAL A 139 14.05 -21.13 16.58
N LYS A 140 14.41 -22.41 16.76
CA LYS A 140 14.09 -23.49 15.81
C LYS A 140 12.59 -23.79 15.73
N SER A 141 11.88 -23.69 16.85
CA SER A 141 10.42 -23.84 16.88
C SER A 141 9.76 -22.64 16.20
N LEU A 142 10.21 -21.44 16.54
CA LEU A 142 9.68 -20.18 16.00
C LEU A 142 9.89 -20.10 14.47
N SER A 143 11.07 -20.45 13.95
CA SER A 143 11.36 -20.38 12.51
C SER A 143 10.54 -21.35 11.66
N ARG A 144 9.99 -22.41 12.25
CA ARG A 144 9.09 -23.37 11.57
C ARG A 144 7.62 -22.93 11.57
N MET A 145 7.27 -21.95 12.40
CA MET A 145 5.92 -21.41 12.42
C MET A 145 5.67 -20.50 11.23
N ARG A 146 4.39 -20.38 10.85
CA ARG A 146 3.96 -19.36 9.90
C ARG A 146 4.22 -17.95 10.46
N PRO A 147 4.48 -16.93 9.62
CA PRO A 147 4.76 -15.57 10.07
C PRO A 147 3.68 -14.98 11.00
N GLU A 148 2.40 -15.27 10.77
CA GLU A 148 1.32 -14.86 11.69
C GLU A 148 1.52 -15.45 13.10
N LYS A 149 1.85 -16.74 13.16
CA LYS A 149 2.03 -17.47 14.41
C LYS A 149 3.30 -17.08 15.15
N GLN A 150 4.33 -16.68 14.42
CA GLN A 150 5.54 -16.09 15.01
C GLN A 150 5.21 -14.77 15.71
N LEU A 151 4.46 -13.88 15.05
CA LEU A 151 4.02 -12.62 15.64
C LEU A 151 3.17 -12.86 16.90
N GLU A 152 2.17 -13.74 16.81
CA GLU A 152 1.30 -14.12 17.94
C GLU A 152 2.12 -14.67 19.13
N ALA A 153 3.05 -15.60 18.89
CA ALA A 153 3.89 -16.18 19.92
C ALA A 153 4.83 -15.16 20.58
N ILE A 154 5.43 -14.27 19.79
CA ILE A 154 6.28 -13.19 20.31
C ILE A 154 5.46 -12.22 21.16
N ALA A 155 4.30 -11.78 20.67
CA ALA A 155 3.41 -10.87 21.39
C ALA A 155 2.94 -11.46 22.73
N ASP A 156 2.54 -12.73 22.74
CA ASP A 156 2.12 -13.42 23.96
C ASP A 156 3.22 -13.54 25.00
N ARG A 157 4.48 -13.71 24.58
CA ARG A 157 5.60 -13.72 25.53
C ARG A 157 5.98 -12.31 25.96
N LEU A 158 5.96 -11.35 25.04
CA LEU A 158 6.32 -9.97 25.32
C LEU A 158 5.40 -9.35 26.39
N ARG A 159 4.08 -9.60 26.30
CA ARG A 159 3.12 -9.06 27.29
C ARG A 159 3.31 -9.60 28.72
N THR A 160 3.99 -10.74 28.89
CA THR A 160 4.27 -11.31 30.23
C THR A 160 5.38 -10.57 30.98
N ILE A 161 6.17 -9.76 30.27
CA ILE A 161 7.25 -8.97 30.86
C ILE A 161 6.64 -7.76 31.56
N LYS A 162 6.84 -7.63 32.88
CA LYS A 162 6.27 -6.54 33.67
C LYS A 162 6.95 -5.18 33.44
N ASP A 163 8.23 -5.19 33.11
CA ASP A 163 9.01 -3.97 32.91
C ASP A 163 8.79 -3.36 31.51
N PRO A 164 8.22 -2.16 31.38
CA PRO A 164 7.94 -1.54 30.08
C PRO A 164 9.21 -1.20 29.28
N GLY A 165 10.30 -0.85 29.96
CA GLY A 165 11.58 -0.55 29.30
C GLY A 165 12.18 -1.79 28.65
N LYS A 166 12.07 -2.94 29.33
CA LYS A 166 12.48 -4.24 28.82
C LYS A 166 11.59 -4.70 27.67
N GLN A 167 10.28 -4.52 27.77
CA GLN A 167 9.35 -4.78 26.66
C GLN A 167 9.75 -3.96 25.41
N ALA A 168 9.94 -2.65 25.56
CA ALA A 168 10.33 -1.78 24.46
C ALA A 168 11.69 -2.19 23.87
N THR A 169 12.65 -2.55 24.71
CA THR A 169 13.99 -2.99 24.27
C THR A 169 13.91 -4.26 23.42
N ILE A 170 13.19 -5.28 23.89
CA ILE A 170 13.02 -6.54 23.14
C ILE A 170 12.23 -6.29 21.85
N ALA A 171 11.19 -5.46 21.90
CA ALA A 171 10.43 -5.08 20.72
C ALA A 171 11.33 -4.37 19.69
N MET A 172 12.20 -3.44 20.12
CA MET A 172 13.16 -2.81 19.21
C MET A 172 14.18 -3.78 18.63
N GLN A 173 14.66 -4.74 19.42
CA GLN A 173 15.61 -5.74 18.95
C GLN A 173 15.01 -6.65 17.88
N LEU A 174 13.73 -7.04 18.03
CA LEU A 174 13.05 -7.94 17.10
C LEU A 174 12.43 -7.23 15.89
N PHE A 175 11.78 -6.08 16.11
CA PHE A 175 10.99 -5.37 15.10
C PHE A 175 11.67 -4.08 14.60
N GLY A 176 12.82 -3.70 15.16
CA GLY A 176 13.54 -2.46 14.82
C GLY A 176 12.83 -1.21 15.36
N ARG A 177 13.02 -0.06 14.69
CA ARG A 177 12.35 1.20 15.05
C ARG A 177 10.81 1.09 15.04
N ALA A 178 10.26 0.25 14.17
CA ALA A 178 8.82 -0.03 14.15
C ALA A 178 8.34 -0.79 15.40
N GLY A 179 9.24 -1.42 16.17
CA GLY A 179 8.88 -2.18 17.38
C GLY A 179 8.29 -1.32 18.50
N THR A 180 8.73 -0.07 18.63
CA THR A 180 8.12 0.86 19.60
C THR A 180 6.75 1.31 19.16
N GLU A 181 6.54 1.52 17.86
CA GLU A 181 5.24 1.88 17.29
C GLU A 181 4.23 0.72 17.44
N LEU A 182 4.70 -0.51 17.24
CA LEU A 182 3.89 -1.72 17.35
C LEU A 182 3.65 -2.17 18.80
N LEU A 183 4.26 -1.53 19.79
CA LEU A 183 4.18 -2.00 21.17
C LEU A 183 2.74 -2.09 21.70
N PRO A 184 1.83 -1.12 21.45
CA PRO A 184 0.44 -1.23 21.86
C PRO A 184 -0.26 -2.45 21.25
N LEU A 185 0.03 -2.76 19.98
CA LEU A 185 -0.50 -3.96 19.30
C LEU A 185 0.06 -5.24 19.93
N LEU A 186 1.38 -5.29 20.18
CA LEU A 186 2.05 -6.46 20.74
C LEU A 186 1.61 -6.74 22.18
N GLN A 187 1.26 -5.70 22.95
CA GLN A 187 0.74 -5.82 24.32
C GLN A 187 -0.65 -6.48 24.36
N GLN A 188 -1.43 -6.39 23.28
CA GLN A 188 -2.73 -7.09 23.16
C GLN A 188 -2.57 -8.62 23.05
N GLY A 189 -1.37 -9.11 22.72
CA GLY A 189 -1.10 -10.54 22.55
C GLY A 189 -1.86 -11.16 21.37
N SER A 190 -1.84 -12.49 21.30
CA SER A 190 -2.53 -13.23 20.24
C SER A 190 -4.05 -13.15 20.33
N GLU A 191 -4.59 -12.93 21.52
CA GLU A 191 -6.03 -12.82 21.75
C GLU A 191 -6.58 -11.52 21.17
N GLY A 192 -6.01 -10.36 21.54
CA GLY A 192 -6.48 -9.09 21.01
C GLY A 192 -6.22 -8.96 19.50
N MET A 193 -5.10 -9.48 18.99
CA MET A 193 -4.88 -9.56 17.53
C MET A 193 -5.94 -10.40 16.82
N ARG A 194 -6.38 -11.52 17.41
CA ARG A 194 -7.46 -12.33 16.83
C ARG A 194 -8.81 -11.62 16.90
N ALA A 195 -9.11 -10.94 17.99
CA ALA A 195 -10.34 -10.15 18.13
C ALA A 195 -10.41 -9.04 17.08
N MET A 196 -9.35 -8.25 16.92
CA MET A 196 -9.27 -7.18 15.91
C MET A 196 -9.34 -7.74 14.48
N LYS A 197 -8.73 -8.91 14.21
CA LYS A 197 -8.87 -9.56 12.90
C LYS A 197 -10.29 -10.05 12.62
N ALA A 198 -10.97 -10.59 13.63
CA ALA A 198 -12.36 -11.03 13.51
C ALA A 198 -13.28 -9.83 13.26
N GLU A 199 -13.06 -8.73 13.98
CA GLU A 199 -13.73 -7.45 13.74
C GLU A 199 -13.49 -6.93 12.32
N ALA A 200 -12.25 -6.94 11.83
CA ALA A 200 -11.93 -6.56 10.45
C ALA A 200 -12.71 -7.41 9.42
N SER A 201 -12.84 -8.71 9.67
CA SER A 201 -13.62 -9.60 8.80
C SER A 201 -15.11 -9.28 8.87
N TRP A 202 -15.65 -8.99 10.06
CA TRP A 202 -17.05 -8.64 10.25
C TRP A 202 -17.41 -7.29 9.61
N LEU A 203 -16.50 -6.32 9.69
CA LEU A 203 -16.61 -5.01 9.05
C LEU A 203 -16.38 -5.03 7.53
N GLY A 204 -16.02 -6.18 6.95
CA GLY A 204 -15.71 -6.30 5.52
C GLY A 204 -14.41 -5.59 5.10
N LEU A 205 -13.49 -5.38 6.04
CA LEU A 205 -12.18 -4.74 5.79
C LEU A 205 -11.14 -5.72 5.25
N THR A 206 -11.38 -7.03 5.34
CA THR A 206 -10.46 -8.03 4.81
C THR A 206 -10.59 -8.23 3.30
N LEU A 207 -9.47 -8.28 2.59
CA LEU A 207 -9.44 -8.57 1.14
C LEU A 207 -9.10 -10.02 0.86
N SER A 208 -9.71 -10.59 -0.17
CA SER A 208 -9.20 -11.82 -0.80
C SER A 208 -7.89 -11.56 -1.55
N ASP A 209 -7.11 -12.61 -1.79
CA ASP A 209 -5.88 -12.52 -2.57
C ASP A 209 -6.15 -12.01 -4.01
N GLU A 210 -7.26 -12.43 -4.61
CA GLU A 210 -7.69 -11.98 -5.94
C GLU A 210 -8.07 -10.50 -5.93
N ALA A 211 -8.79 -10.04 -4.91
CA ALA A 211 -9.20 -8.66 -4.76
C ALA A 211 -7.99 -7.73 -4.57
N ALA A 212 -7.03 -8.14 -3.71
CA ALA A 212 -5.79 -7.41 -3.51
C ALA A 212 -4.93 -7.37 -4.79
N ALA A 213 -4.80 -8.49 -5.51
CA ALA A 213 -4.09 -8.54 -6.79
C ALA A 213 -4.75 -7.67 -7.87
N GLY A 214 -6.08 -7.60 -7.90
CA GLY A 214 -6.83 -6.72 -8.79
C GLY A 214 -6.57 -5.24 -8.51
N ALA A 215 -6.58 -4.86 -7.22
CA ALA A 215 -6.28 -3.50 -6.77
C ALA A 215 -4.84 -3.08 -7.10
N GLU A 216 -3.86 -3.96 -6.91
CA GLU A 216 -2.47 -3.74 -7.34
C GLU A 216 -2.37 -3.50 -8.84
N LYS A 217 -2.91 -4.40 -9.67
CA LYS A 217 -2.86 -4.27 -11.15
C LYS A 217 -3.43 -2.93 -11.61
N PHE A 218 -4.51 -2.49 -10.98
CA PHE A 218 -5.10 -1.18 -11.25
C PHE A 218 -4.19 -0.03 -10.82
N THR A 219 -3.64 -0.07 -9.61
CA THR A 219 -2.72 0.95 -9.10
C THR A 219 -1.45 1.06 -9.95
N ASP A 220 -0.90 -0.07 -10.38
CA ASP A 220 0.24 -0.13 -11.29
C ASP A 220 -0.08 0.46 -12.66
N ALA A 221 -1.24 0.12 -13.24
CA ALA A 221 -1.69 0.70 -14.51
C ALA A 221 -1.84 2.23 -14.42
N MET A 222 -2.41 2.72 -13.31
CA MET A 222 -2.54 4.15 -13.05
C MET A 222 -1.18 4.84 -12.87
N THR A 223 -0.23 4.17 -12.21
CA THR A 223 1.14 4.67 -12.03
C THR A 223 1.87 4.77 -13.37
N ARG A 224 1.73 3.76 -14.23
CA ARG A 224 2.30 3.76 -15.60
C ARG A 224 1.69 4.88 -16.45
N LEU A 225 0.37 5.09 -16.38
CA LEU A 225 -0.30 6.18 -17.08
C LEU A 225 0.26 7.56 -16.65
N LYS A 226 0.38 7.78 -15.33
CA LYS A 226 1.00 9.01 -14.81
C LYS A 226 2.44 9.18 -15.25
N GLY A 227 3.21 8.08 -15.26
CA GLY A 227 4.59 8.06 -15.76
C GLY A 227 4.67 8.46 -17.23
N ALA A 228 3.76 7.96 -18.08
CA ALA A 228 3.69 8.33 -19.49
C ALA A 228 3.38 9.82 -19.69
N PHE A 229 2.41 10.37 -18.93
CA PHE A 229 2.12 11.80 -18.95
C PHE A 229 3.30 12.65 -18.46
N LYS A 230 3.96 12.24 -17.37
CA LYS A 230 5.16 12.93 -16.86
C LYS A 230 6.29 12.90 -17.89
N GLY A 231 6.50 11.78 -18.55
CA GLY A 231 7.49 11.65 -19.63
C GLY A 231 7.19 12.60 -20.79
N LEU A 232 5.92 12.73 -21.18
CA LEU A 232 5.51 13.71 -22.19
C LEU A 232 5.80 15.15 -21.75
N LEU A 233 5.41 15.52 -20.52
CA LEU A 233 5.67 16.86 -19.97
C LEU A 233 7.17 17.16 -19.86
N ASN A 234 7.98 16.18 -19.47
CA ASN A 234 9.42 16.33 -19.43
C ASN A 234 10.01 16.57 -20.83
N ALA A 235 9.58 15.80 -21.84
CA ALA A 235 10.03 15.99 -23.22
C ALA A 235 9.63 17.38 -23.77
N TYR A 236 8.44 17.87 -23.43
CA TYR A 236 8.03 19.25 -23.74
C TYR A 236 8.83 20.29 -22.95
N GLY A 237 9.12 20.06 -21.67
CA GLY A 237 9.89 20.96 -20.82
C GLY A 237 11.34 21.09 -21.26
N GLU A 238 11.99 19.99 -21.63
CA GLU A 238 13.35 19.98 -22.20
C GLU A 238 13.44 20.78 -23.50
N TRP A 239 12.37 20.88 -24.29
CA TRP A 239 12.32 21.70 -25.50
C TRP A 239 12.08 23.19 -25.22
N LEU A 240 11.37 23.55 -24.15
CA LEU A 240 11.03 24.94 -23.81
C LEU A 240 12.05 25.64 -22.90
N VAL A 241 12.74 24.89 -22.02
CA VAL A 241 13.77 25.45 -21.12
C VAL A 241 14.91 26.18 -21.86
N PRO A 242 15.37 25.77 -23.05
CA PRO A 242 16.38 26.52 -23.82
C PRO A 242 15.85 27.77 -24.54
N ILE A 243 14.53 27.94 -24.61
CA ILE A 243 13.86 29.02 -25.37
C ILE A 243 13.35 30.13 -24.41
N LEU A 244 13.39 29.89 -23.09
CA LEU A 244 13.14 30.86 -22.02
C LEU A 244 14.47 31.36 -21.43
#